data_AF-A0A9E2K711-F1
#
_entry.id   AF-A0A9E2K711-F1
#
_cell.length_a   1.000
_cell.length_b   1.000
_cell.length_c   1.000
_cell.angle_alpha   90.00
_cell.angle_beta   90.00
_cell.angle_gamma   90.00
#
_symmetry.space_group_name_H-M   'P 1'
#
loop_
_entity.id
_entity.type
_entity.pdbx_description
1 polymer ?
#
loop_
_entity_poly.entity_id
_entity_poly.type
_entity_poly.pdbx_seq_one_letter_code
_entity_poly.pdbx_strand_id
1 'polypeptide(L)'
;MSKFYVELKKVVDDSYDIEIGKNLFETLIKDLKGELGKGISRYAIITDSNVKTLYGDRLYDLMKEEGFKVDLMSFPAGETSKTRATKEIIEDSMLAKGHRRDSCIIALGGGVVTDLAGFIAGTFGRGIPFINYSTSILGAADASVGGKTAVDTPLATNLIGLIYQPKKVYIDLATWETLPKKQVSNGLAETIKHACMADEAFFTFLEENIEKLLEEEGIRKHFEICQHIAETNCRIKYEVVKKDERESNLRQILNLGHTVGRAIETLSGYDLLHGQAVAIGMAMQVKIGEKLGYITKEEADRVIALFEKAGLPTKLPEEMSTEEVVQKLYTDKKVRQGKIRFVFEEGIGRIKRHEDGNYSIALEEEFIRKTIDEVR
;
A
#
# COMPACT_ATOMS: atom_id res chain seq x y z
N MET A 1 50.86 -7.60 -5.78
CA MET A 1 49.52 -7.00 -5.63
C MET A 1 49.07 -7.19 -4.20
N SER A 2 48.69 -6.12 -3.50
CA SER A 2 48.08 -6.22 -2.17
C SER A 2 46.57 -6.28 -2.30
N LYS A 3 45.94 -7.29 -1.70
CA LYS A 3 44.49 -7.44 -1.61
C LYS A 3 44.12 -7.41 -0.12
N PHE A 4 43.23 -6.51 0.26
CA PHE A 4 42.69 -6.44 1.62
C PHE A 4 41.18 -6.67 1.55
N TYR A 5 40.67 -7.42 2.52
CA TYR A 5 39.26 -7.73 2.67
C TYR A 5 38.70 -6.88 3.81
N VAL A 6 37.60 -6.16 3.56
CA VAL A 6 36.90 -5.35 4.57
C VAL A 6 35.68 -6.14 5.03
N GLU A 7 35.72 -6.64 6.26
CA GLU A 7 34.62 -7.40 6.85
C GLU A 7 33.59 -6.46 7.48
N LEU A 8 32.40 -6.36 6.89
CA LEU A 8 31.27 -5.56 7.37
C LEU A 8 30.07 -6.46 7.72
N LYS A 9 30.26 -7.44 8.59
CA LYS A 9 29.16 -8.29 9.08
C LYS A 9 28.36 -7.55 10.16
N LYS A 10 27.06 -7.39 9.94
CA LYS A 10 26.12 -6.78 10.90
C LYS A 10 24.88 -7.66 11.03
N VAL A 11 24.43 -7.89 12.26
CA VAL A 11 23.08 -8.40 12.55
C VAL A 11 22.19 -7.18 12.77
N VAL A 12 21.08 -7.10 12.05
CA VAL A 12 20.12 -5.99 12.15
C VAL A 12 18.78 -6.57 12.55
N ASP A 13 18.18 -6.01 13.60
CA ASP A 13 16.79 -6.25 13.98
C ASP A 13 15.99 -4.97 13.66
N ASP A 14 15.16 -5.06 12.62
CA ASP A 14 14.29 -3.99 12.16
C ASP A 14 12.82 -4.28 12.52
N SER A 15 12.59 -5.04 13.60
CA SER A 15 11.24 -5.27 14.13
C SER A 15 10.62 -3.96 14.64
N TYR A 16 9.30 -3.82 14.48
CA TYR A 16 8.52 -2.67 14.94
C TYR A 16 7.11 -3.09 15.33
N ASP A 17 6.48 -2.27 16.17
CA ASP A 17 5.09 -2.45 16.59
C ASP A 17 4.10 -1.82 15.61
N ILE A 18 2.92 -2.42 15.50
CA ILE A 18 1.75 -1.84 14.83
C ILE A 18 0.68 -1.61 15.91
N GLU A 19 0.33 -0.34 16.12
CA GLU A 19 -0.70 0.08 17.07
C GLU A 19 -1.99 0.40 16.30
N ILE A 20 -3.09 -0.27 16.63
CA ILE A 20 -4.39 -0.09 15.98
C ILE A 20 -5.39 0.41 17.02
N GLY A 21 -6.10 1.49 16.74
CA GLY A 21 -7.07 2.04 17.67
C GLY A 21 -7.72 3.34 17.21
N LYS A 22 -8.24 4.12 18.16
CA LYS A 22 -8.87 5.42 17.89
C LYS A 22 -8.07 6.54 18.56
N ASN A 23 -7.97 7.68 17.88
CA ASN A 23 -7.41 8.91 18.43
C ASN A 23 -5.99 8.71 18.99
N LEU A 24 -5.10 8.16 18.18
CA LEU A 24 -3.78 7.67 18.62
C LEU A 24 -2.72 8.77 18.81
N PHE A 25 -3.07 10.06 18.68
CA PHE A 25 -2.12 11.15 18.89
C PHE A 25 -1.52 11.15 20.29
N GLU A 26 -2.33 10.99 21.34
CA GLU A 26 -1.82 10.95 22.72
C GLU A 26 -0.88 9.74 22.95
N THR A 27 -1.21 8.60 22.34
CA THR A 27 -0.35 7.42 22.34
C THR A 27 0.99 7.71 21.65
N LEU A 28 0.96 8.37 20.48
CA LEU A 28 2.17 8.82 19.79
C LEU A 28 3.00 9.76 20.68
N ILE A 29 2.42 10.79 21.29
CA ILE A 29 3.13 11.70 22.20
C ILE A 29 3.78 10.93 23.35
N LYS A 30 3.04 10.03 23.99
CA LYS A 30 3.55 9.20 25.09
C LYS A 30 4.75 8.36 24.64
N ASP A 31 4.66 7.72 23.48
CA ASP A 31 5.73 6.89 22.93
C ASP A 31 6.97 7.72 22.58
N LEU A 32 6.78 8.91 21.99
CA LEU A 32 7.85 9.86 21.67
C LEU A 32 8.55 10.42 22.92
N LYS A 33 7.86 10.54 24.06
CA LYS A 33 8.50 10.86 25.34
C LYS A 33 9.27 9.69 25.94
N GLY A 34 8.96 8.47 25.51
CA GLY A 34 9.61 7.24 25.92
C GLY A 34 10.80 6.86 25.04
N GLU A 35 11.01 5.56 24.86
CA GLU A 35 12.15 5.03 24.10
C GLU A 35 12.09 5.38 22.60
N LEU A 36 10.90 5.57 22.02
CA LEU A 36 10.76 5.85 20.58
C LEU A 36 11.38 7.20 20.18
N GLY A 37 11.38 8.19 21.07
CA GLY A 37 11.98 9.50 20.83
C GLY A 37 13.41 9.66 21.35
N LYS A 38 14.00 8.62 21.92
CA LYS A 38 15.35 8.69 22.51
C LYS A 38 16.39 9.00 21.45
N GLY A 39 17.17 10.07 21.70
CA GLY A 39 18.19 10.54 20.76
C GLY A 39 17.65 11.32 19.57
N ILE A 40 16.33 11.59 19.52
CA ILE A 40 15.73 12.45 18.50
C ILE A 40 15.69 13.89 19.01
N SER A 41 16.26 14.82 18.25
CA SER A 41 16.30 16.24 18.60
C SER A 41 15.25 17.08 17.86
N ARG A 42 14.70 16.56 16.75
CA ARG A 42 13.71 17.26 15.92
C ARG A 42 12.81 16.29 15.15
N TYR A 43 11.54 16.63 15.02
CA TYR A 43 10.54 15.88 14.27
C TYR A 43 10.08 16.63 13.02
N ALA A 44 9.92 15.92 11.90
CA ALA A 44 9.26 16.44 10.70
C ALA A 44 7.95 15.69 10.50
N ILE A 45 6.82 16.38 10.59
CA ILE A 45 5.53 15.83 10.16
C ILE A 45 5.45 16.06 8.65
N ILE A 46 5.40 14.97 7.88
CA ILE A 46 5.21 15.00 6.43
C ILE A 46 3.79 14.53 6.14
N THR A 47 3.03 15.33 5.40
CA THR A 47 1.62 15.06 5.08
C THR A 47 1.20 15.67 3.74
N ASP A 48 0.01 15.38 3.25
CA ASP A 48 -0.56 16.03 2.08
C ASP A 48 -1.50 17.20 2.45
N SER A 49 -1.90 18.00 1.47
CA SER A 49 -2.72 19.19 1.69
C SER A 49 -4.09 18.92 2.31
N ASN A 50 -4.68 17.73 2.08
CA ASN A 50 -5.99 17.38 2.63
C ASN A 50 -5.85 16.93 4.09
N VAL A 51 -4.93 16.01 4.34
CA VAL A 51 -4.65 15.47 5.67
C VAL A 51 -4.07 16.53 6.60
N LYS A 52 -3.33 17.51 6.07
CA LYS A 52 -2.85 18.67 6.82
C LYS A 52 -4.01 19.38 7.54
N THR A 53 -5.03 19.77 6.78
CA THR A 53 -6.17 20.54 7.29
C THR A 53 -7.01 19.73 8.29
N LEU A 54 -7.14 18.42 8.06
CA LEU A 54 -7.92 17.54 8.94
C LEU A 54 -7.19 17.19 10.24
N TYR A 55 -5.89 16.92 10.16
CA TYR A 55 -5.14 16.22 11.21
C TYR A 55 -3.74 16.79 11.46
N GLY A 56 -3.06 17.25 10.41
CA GLY A 56 -1.66 17.70 10.49
C GLY A 56 -1.46 18.92 11.37
N ASP A 57 -2.31 19.94 11.26
CA ASP A 57 -2.22 21.14 12.10
C ASP A 57 -2.45 20.80 13.58
N ARG A 58 -3.45 19.95 13.88
CA ARG A 58 -3.72 19.48 15.25
C ARG A 58 -2.55 18.70 15.85
N LEU A 59 -1.95 17.77 15.11
CA LEU A 59 -0.80 17.01 15.60
C LEU A 59 0.42 17.93 15.82
N TYR A 60 0.63 18.89 14.91
CA TYR A 60 1.71 19.86 15.02
C TYR A 60 1.59 20.71 16.30
N ASP A 61 0.40 21.27 16.56
CA ASP A 61 0.15 22.09 17.74
C ASP A 61 0.31 21.28 19.03
N LEU A 62 -0.27 20.08 19.09
CA LEU A 62 -0.11 19.16 20.23
C LEU A 62 1.36 18.84 20.51
N MET A 63 2.16 18.52 19.47
CA MET A 63 3.57 18.24 19.65
C MET A 63 4.35 19.46 20.17
N LYS A 64 4.00 20.68 19.76
CA LYS A 64 4.64 21.90 20.28
C LYS A 64 4.28 22.17 21.73
N GLU A 65 3.01 22.01 22.08
CA GLU A 65 2.52 22.15 23.46
C GLU A 65 3.26 21.19 24.40
N GLU A 66 3.55 19.98 23.91
CA GLU A 66 4.32 18.96 24.62
C GLU A 66 5.85 19.17 24.59
N GLY A 67 6.31 20.30 24.03
CA GLY A 67 7.70 20.73 24.07
C GLY A 67 8.60 20.14 22.98
N PHE A 68 8.04 19.44 21.99
CA PHE A 68 8.84 18.90 20.89
C PHE A 68 9.28 19.99 19.91
N LYS A 69 10.53 19.88 19.42
CA LYS A 69 10.97 20.63 18.24
C LYS A 69 10.41 19.95 17.00
N VAL A 70 9.34 20.49 16.45
CA VAL A 70 8.62 19.91 15.32
C VAL A 70 8.42 20.92 14.20
N ASP A 71 8.46 20.42 12.97
CA ASP A 71 8.15 21.15 11.75
C ASP A 71 7.08 20.38 10.95
N LEU A 72 6.04 21.09 10.50
CA LEU A 72 5.03 20.56 9.58
C LEU A 72 5.40 20.90 8.14
N MET A 73 5.40 19.89 7.27
CA MET A 73 5.69 20.02 5.85
C MET A 73 4.59 19.31 5.06
N SER A 74 3.91 20.05 4.20
CA SER A 74 2.82 19.53 3.37
C SER A 74 3.13 19.67 1.89
N PHE A 75 2.64 18.73 1.09
CA PHE A 75 2.67 18.78 -0.37
C PHE A 75 1.25 18.63 -0.95
N PRO A 76 1.01 18.95 -2.23
CA PRO A 76 -0.33 18.82 -2.81
C PRO A 76 -0.83 17.37 -2.76
N ALA A 77 -2.09 17.14 -2.40
CA ALA A 77 -2.64 15.79 -2.36
C ALA A 77 -2.77 15.15 -3.76
N GLY A 78 -2.60 13.83 -3.82
CA GLY A 78 -2.76 13.02 -5.04
C GLY A 78 -1.49 12.29 -5.46
N GLU A 79 -1.66 11.22 -6.25
CA GLU A 79 -0.57 10.36 -6.75
C GLU A 79 0.43 11.16 -7.60
N THR A 80 -0.05 12.13 -8.37
CA THR A 80 0.78 13.00 -9.24
C THR A 80 1.81 13.83 -8.46
N SER A 81 1.63 14.00 -7.15
CA SER A 81 2.59 14.67 -6.28
C SER A 81 3.67 13.74 -5.73
N LYS A 82 3.55 12.42 -5.90
CA LYS A 82 4.50 11.42 -5.39
C LYS A 82 5.75 11.33 -6.28
N THR A 83 6.51 12.42 -6.37
CA THR A 83 7.60 12.57 -7.35
C THR A 83 8.93 12.92 -6.70
N ARG A 84 10.02 12.83 -7.48
CA ARG A 84 11.36 13.30 -7.08
C ARG A 84 11.40 14.81 -6.80
N ALA A 85 10.61 15.61 -7.51
CA ALA A 85 10.56 17.05 -7.30
C ALA A 85 9.95 17.39 -5.93
N THR A 86 8.85 16.72 -5.56
CA THR A 86 8.24 16.87 -4.23
C THR A 86 9.21 16.42 -3.14
N LYS A 87 9.92 15.30 -3.36
CA LYS A 87 10.96 14.82 -2.46
C LYS A 87 12.05 15.87 -2.23
N GLU A 88 12.61 16.45 -3.30
CA GLU A 88 13.62 17.50 -3.25
C GLU A 88 13.17 18.70 -2.41
N ILE A 89 11.95 19.21 -2.67
CA ILE A 89 11.38 20.34 -1.93
C ILE A 89 11.29 20.06 -0.42
N ILE A 90 10.85 18.86 -0.04
CA ILE A 90 10.74 18.48 1.37
C ILE A 90 12.12 18.35 2.01
N GLU A 91 13.09 17.73 1.33
CA GLU A 91 14.46 17.58 1.84
C GLU A 91 15.15 18.93 2.05
N ASP A 92 15.01 19.86 1.09
CA ASP A 92 15.58 21.20 1.20
C ASP A 92 14.95 22.00 2.35
N SER A 93 13.62 21.88 2.52
CA SER A 93 12.92 22.45 3.67
C SER A 93 13.44 21.87 5.00
N MET A 94 13.63 20.55 5.06
CA MET A 94 14.23 19.89 6.23
C MET A 94 15.64 20.43 6.53
N LEU A 95 16.50 20.54 5.52
CA LEU A 95 17.86 21.06 5.68
C LEU A 95 17.87 22.50 6.19
N ALA A 96 17.04 23.37 5.59
CA ALA A 96 16.90 24.78 5.94
C ALA A 96 16.40 24.97 7.39
N LYS A 97 15.49 24.11 7.85
CA LYS A 97 14.96 24.11 9.23
C LYS A 97 15.89 23.45 10.25
N GLY A 98 17.06 22.97 9.81
CA GLY A 98 18.09 22.44 10.69
C GLY A 98 17.91 20.96 11.05
N HIS A 99 17.14 20.19 10.29
CA HIS A 99 17.10 18.73 10.45
C HIS A 99 18.45 18.11 10.09
N ARG A 100 18.88 17.12 10.86
CA ARG A 100 20.15 16.38 10.71
C ARG A 100 19.88 14.89 11.01
N ARG A 101 20.93 14.10 11.26
CA ARG A 101 20.82 12.63 11.46
C ARG A 101 20.07 12.21 12.73
N ASP A 102 19.93 13.14 13.68
CA ASP A 102 19.17 13.01 14.92
C ASP A 102 17.70 13.49 14.77
N SER A 103 17.20 13.55 13.53
CA SER A 103 15.80 13.86 13.24
C SER A 103 14.96 12.59 13.08
N CYS A 104 13.63 12.71 13.26
CA CYS A 104 12.67 11.66 12.96
C CYS A 104 11.55 12.20 12.06
N ILE A 105 11.12 11.41 11.09
CA ILE A 105 9.97 11.73 10.23
C ILE A 105 8.71 11.05 10.77
N ILE A 106 7.60 11.78 10.84
CA ILE A 106 6.26 11.26 11.10
C ILE A 106 5.47 11.40 9.80
N ALA A 107 5.21 10.28 9.13
CA ALA A 107 4.43 10.22 7.91
C ALA A 107 2.93 10.13 8.25
N LEU A 108 2.24 11.26 8.21
CA LEU A 108 0.82 11.37 8.56
C LEU A 108 -0.04 11.41 7.30
N GLY A 109 -0.65 10.29 6.92
CA GLY A 109 -1.43 10.25 5.67
C GLY A 109 -1.78 8.86 5.17
N GLY A 110 -2.17 8.78 3.90
CA GLY A 110 -2.36 7.53 3.17
C GLY A 110 -1.07 7.04 2.48
N GLY A 111 -1.22 6.11 1.53
CA GLY A 111 -0.08 5.44 0.89
C GLY A 111 0.92 6.38 0.19
N VAL A 112 0.44 7.42 -0.47
CA VAL A 112 1.30 8.45 -1.10
C VAL A 112 2.24 9.09 -0.09
N VAL A 113 1.70 9.48 1.08
CA VAL A 113 2.49 10.12 2.14
C VAL A 113 3.48 9.14 2.73
N THR A 114 3.06 7.91 3.04
CA THR A 114 3.95 6.91 3.67
C THR A 114 5.09 6.48 2.75
N ASP A 115 4.82 6.31 1.46
CA ASP A 115 5.85 5.94 0.47
C ASP A 115 6.88 7.06 0.30
N LEU A 116 6.42 8.29 0.10
CA LEU A 116 7.30 9.44 -0.09
C LEU A 116 8.11 9.75 1.17
N ALA A 117 7.45 9.81 2.32
CA ALA A 117 8.09 10.13 3.60
C ALA A 117 9.08 9.03 4.02
N GLY A 118 8.74 7.76 3.81
CA GLY A 118 9.66 6.65 4.04
C GLY A 118 10.88 6.70 3.10
N PHE A 119 10.69 7.11 1.85
CA PHE A 119 11.80 7.24 0.90
C PHE A 119 12.73 8.41 1.26
N ILE A 120 12.15 9.53 1.70
CA ILE A 120 12.90 10.65 2.28
C ILE A 120 13.68 10.15 3.50
N ALA A 121 13.04 9.46 4.45
CA ALA A 121 13.69 8.97 5.66
C ALA A 121 14.87 8.04 5.37
N GLY A 122 14.71 7.12 4.42
CA GLY A 122 15.76 6.17 4.04
C GLY A 122 16.96 6.80 3.33
N THR A 123 16.79 7.99 2.73
CA THR A 123 17.86 8.67 1.97
C THR A 123 18.45 9.88 2.68
N PHE A 124 17.66 10.59 3.47
CA PHE A 124 18.07 11.78 4.22
C PHE A 124 19.16 11.40 5.24
N GLY A 125 20.31 12.06 5.18
CA GLY A 125 21.43 11.76 6.07
C GLY A 125 22.01 10.35 5.95
N ARG A 126 21.60 9.58 4.92
CA ARG A 126 21.80 8.12 4.74
C ARG A 126 20.96 7.24 5.66
N GLY A 127 19.78 7.73 6.06
CA GLY A 127 18.85 7.01 6.92
C GLY A 127 18.64 7.76 8.23
N ILE A 128 17.41 8.18 8.46
CA ILE A 128 16.89 8.66 9.75
C ILE A 128 15.63 7.88 10.11
N PRO A 129 15.32 7.70 11.41
CA PRO A 129 14.10 7.00 11.81
C PRO A 129 12.85 7.68 11.25
N PHE A 130 11.84 6.87 10.95
CA PHE A 130 10.52 7.36 10.63
C PHE A 130 9.41 6.51 11.25
N ILE A 131 8.24 7.10 11.39
CA ILE A 131 7.03 6.53 11.96
C ILE A 131 5.93 6.69 10.91
N ASN A 132 5.17 5.63 10.65
CA ASN A 132 3.96 5.72 9.85
C ASN A 132 2.76 6.00 10.77
N TYR A 133 1.98 7.03 10.46
CA TYR A 133 0.68 7.28 11.07
C TYR A 133 -0.36 7.24 9.94
N SER A 134 -0.90 6.04 9.71
CA SER A 134 -1.83 5.76 8.62
C SER A 134 -3.20 6.34 8.92
N THR A 135 -3.73 7.11 7.97
CA THR A 135 -5.05 7.74 8.05
C THR A 135 -6.08 7.16 7.07
N SER A 136 -5.72 6.07 6.38
CA SER A 136 -6.57 5.47 5.34
C SER A 136 -6.65 3.96 5.47
N ILE A 137 -7.76 3.39 5.00
CA ILE A 137 -7.94 1.93 4.89
C ILE A 137 -6.84 1.34 4.00
N LEU A 138 -6.53 1.99 2.87
CA LEU A 138 -5.46 1.56 1.96
C LEU A 138 -4.08 1.55 2.64
N GLY A 139 -3.79 2.58 3.44
CA GLY A 139 -2.55 2.66 4.20
C GLY A 139 -2.45 1.53 5.24
N ALA A 140 -3.55 1.21 5.92
CA ALA A 140 -3.60 0.11 6.89
C ALA A 140 -3.51 -1.27 6.23
N ALA A 141 -4.12 -1.43 5.06
CA ALA A 141 -4.09 -2.68 4.31
C ALA A 141 -2.71 -2.92 3.71
N ASP A 142 -2.14 -1.92 3.04
CA ASP A 142 -0.94 -2.07 2.25
C ASP A 142 0.16 -1.09 2.71
N ALA A 143 0.16 0.14 2.22
CA ALA A 143 1.36 0.99 2.16
C ALA A 143 2.12 1.21 3.50
N SER A 144 1.44 1.24 4.65
CA SER A 144 2.11 1.52 5.93
C SER A 144 2.94 0.35 6.50
N VAL A 145 2.76 -0.86 5.98
CA VAL A 145 3.42 -2.09 6.48
C VAL A 145 4.36 -2.67 5.42
N GLY A 146 5.56 -3.08 5.84
CA GLY A 146 6.51 -3.85 5.02
C GLY A 146 7.53 -3.05 4.23
N GLY A 147 7.67 -1.76 4.51
CA GLY A 147 8.87 -0.96 4.24
C GLY A 147 9.18 -0.64 2.77
N LYS A 148 8.34 -1.01 1.81
CA LYS A 148 8.52 -0.55 0.42
C LYS A 148 8.20 0.95 0.38
N THR A 149 9.16 1.75 -0.03
CA THR A 149 9.04 3.22 -0.12
C THR A 149 9.54 3.64 -1.48
N ALA A 150 8.86 4.58 -2.14
CA ALA A 150 9.20 4.96 -3.50
C ALA A 150 8.58 6.29 -3.93
N VAL A 151 9.01 6.75 -5.10
CA VAL A 151 8.37 7.80 -5.89
C VAL A 151 8.12 7.32 -7.32
N ASP A 152 7.17 7.97 -7.96
CA ASP A 152 6.80 7.72 -9.33
C ASP A 152 7.73 8.45 -10.31
N THR A 153 7.72 7.97 -11.53
CA THR A 153 8.40 8.57 -12.67
C THR A 153 7.42 8.63 -13.86
N PRO A 154 7.69 9.46 -14.88
CA PRO A 154 6.89 9.44 -16.11
C PRO A 154 6.79 8.07 -16.79
N LEU A 155 7.69 7.13 -16.45
CA LEU A 155 7.71 5.79 -17.02
C LEU A 155 6.82 4.80 -16.26
N ALA A 156 6.80 4.87 -14.93
CA ALA A 156 6.11 3.91 -14.06
C ALA A 156 5.99 4.42 -12.62
N THR A 157 4.99 3.91 -11.90
CA THR A 157 4.82 4.12 -10.46
C THR A 157 5.82 3.32 -9.64
N ASN A 158 6.17 3.84 -8.47
CA ASN A 158 7.02 3.20 -7.47
C ASN A 158 8.37 2.68 -8.00
N LEU A 159 8.89 3.30 -9.07
CA LEU A 159 10.07 2.81 -9.78
C LEU A 159 11.38 3.12 -9.06
N ILE A 160 11.44 4.25 -8.35
CA ILE A 160 12.64 4.70 -7.65
C ILE A 160 12.34 4.71 -6.16
N GLY A 161 13.06 3.88 -5.39
CA GLY A 161 12.77 3.70 -3.97
C GLY A 161 13.76 2.78 -3.27
N LEU A 162 13.46 2.45 -2.01
CA LEU A 162 14.16 1.40 -1.26
C LEU A 162 13.21 0.68 -0.29
N ILE A 163 13.69 -0.44 0.25
CA ILE A 163 13.05 -1.10 1.40
C ILE A 163 13.63 -0.47 2.68
N TYR A 164 12.81 0.26 3.41
CA TYR A 164 13.16 0.97 4.64
C TYR A 164 12.05 0.78 5.69
N GLN A 165 12.36 0.11 6.80
CA GLN A 165 11.35 -0.22 7.82
C GLN A 165 11.09 0.97 8.77
N PRO A 166 9.81 1.26 9.11
CA PRO A 166 9.49 2.25 10.12
C PRO A 166 9.93 1.79 11.52
N LYS A 167 9.99 2.72 12.46
CA LYS A 167 10.21 2.42 13.89
C LYS A 167 8.92 2.05 14.63
N LYS A 168 7.78 2.52 14.14
CA LYS A 168 6.44 2.15 14.61
C LYS A 168 5.41 2.51 13.55
N VAL A 169 4.29 1.78 13.51
CA VAL A 169 3.12 2.09 12.67
C VAL A 169 1.92 2.33 13.59
N TYR A 170 1.19 3.41 13.36
CA TYR A 170 -0.09 3.71 13.97
C TYR A 170 -1.18 3.64 12.90
N ILE A 171 -2.27 2.96 13.20
CA ILE A 171 -3.47 2.88 12.36
C ILE A 171 -4.62 3.48 13.18
N ASP A 172 -4.88 4.76 12.94
CA ASP A 172 -5.92 5.49 13.65
C ASP A 172 -7.24 5.40 12.91
N LEU A 173 -8.09 4.49 13.36
CA LEU A 173 -9.38 4.19 12.76
C LEU A 173 -10.37 5.36 12.87
N ALA A 174 -10.18 6.30 13.81
CA ALA A 174 -11.02 7.50 13.89
C ALA A 174 -10.82 8.42 12.67
N THR A 175 -9.65 8.34 12.02
CA THR A 175 -9.38 9.14 10.82
C THR A 175 -10.14 8.65 9.59
N TRP A 176 -10.60 7.39 9.60
CA TRP A 176 -11.36 6.83 8.50
C TRP A 176 -12.75 7.46 8.36
N GLU A 177 -13.28 8.07 9.43
CA GLU A 177 -14.58 8.75 9.43
C GLU A 177 -14.64 9.94 8.48
N THR A 178 -13.49 10.55 8.13
CA THR A 178 -13.42 11.69 7.21
C THR A 178 -13.04 11.28 5.79
N LEU A 179 -12.78 10.00 5.53
CA LEU A 179 -12.48 9.52 4.18
C LEU A 179 -13.70 9.69 3.29
N PRO A 180 -13.54 10.30 2.09
CA PRO A 180 -14.58 10.23 1.08
C PRO A 180 -14.94 8.78 0.79
N LYS A 181 -16.22 8.49 0.52
CA LYS A 181 -16.70 7.13 0.20
C LYS A 181 -15.86 6.45 -0.88
N LYS A 182 -15.43 7.19 -1.91
CA LYS A 182 -14.53 6.67 -2.97
C LYS A 182 -13.19 6.19 -2.42
N GLN A 183 -12.64 6.83 -1.38
CA GLN A 183 -11.40 6.42 -0.72
C GLN A 183 -11.59 5.25 0.26
N VAL A 184 -12.79 5.11 0.85
CA VAL A 184 -13.17 3.90 1.59
C VAL A 184 -13.16 2.69 0.65
N SER A 185 -13.89 2.77 -0.46
CA SER A 185 -13.89 1.75 -1.52
C SER A 185 -12.48 1.47 -2.04
N ASN A 186 -11.69 2.52 -2.30
CA ASN A 186 -10.29 2.39 -2.75
C ASN A 186 -9.45 1.48 -1.83
N GLY A 187 -9.54 1.66 -0.51
CA GLY A 187 -8.81 0.81 0.44
C GLY A 187 -9.41 -0.58 0.65
N LEU A 188 -10.71 -0.74 0.42
CA LEU A 188 -11.36 -2.05 0.50
C LEU A 188 -10.92 -3.00 -0.62
N ALA A 189 -10.42 -2.49 -1.75
CA ALA A 189 -9.88 -3.34 -2.82
C ALA A 189 -8.75 -4.24 -2.32
N GLU A 190 -7.79 -3.66 -1.58
CA GLU A 190 -6.68 -4.37 -0.98
C GLU A 190 -7.13 -5.33 0.13
N THR A 191 -8.17 -4.94 0.88
CA THR A 191 -8.81 -5.79 1.88
C THR A 191 -9.40 -7.06 1.26
N ILE A 192 -10.14 -6.92 0.16
CA ILE A 192 -10.71 -8.06 -0.58
C ILE A 192 -9.60 -8.94 -1.15
N LYS A 193 -8.55 -8.33 -1.74
CA LYS A 193 -7.38 -9.05 -2.24
C LYS A 193 -6.72 -9.90 -1.15
N HIS A 194 -6.54 -9.37 0.05
CA HIS A 194 -6.00 -10.12 1.18
C HIS A 194 -6.87 -11.31 1.59
N ALA A 195 -8.20 -11.13 1.61
CA ALA A 195 -9.12 -12.21 1.89
C ALA A 195 -9.03 -13.33 0.83
N CYS A 196 -9.04 -12.98 -0.46
CA CYS A 196 -8.86 -13.91 -1.59
C CYS A 196 -7.54 -14.70 -1.46
N MET A 197 -6.48 -14.02 -1.05
CA MET A 197 -5.14 -14.60 -0.95
C MET A 197 -4.95 -15.54 0.25
N ALA A 198 -5.61 -15.28 1.38
CA ALA A 198 -5.14 -15.85 2.66
C ALA A 198 -6.21 -16.29 3.65
N ASP A 199 -7.48 -15.91 3.49
CA ASP A 199 -8.49 -16.13 4.53
C ASP A 199 -9.93 -16.15 3.98
N GLU A 200 -10.49 -17.35 3.76
CA GLU A 200 -11.86 -17.55 3.27
C GLU A 200 -12.92 -17.11 4.30
N ALA A 201 -12.64 -17.25 5.59
CA ALA A 201 -13.55 -16.79 6.64
C ALA A 201 -13.62 -15.27 6.65
N PHE A 202 -12.48 -14.59 6.48
CA PHE A 202 -12.45 -13.15 6.28
C PHE A 202 -13.18 -12.72 5.00
N PHE A 203 -13.04 -13.47 3.91
CA PHE A 203 -13.79 -13.19 2.67
C PHE A 203 -15.30 -13.23 2.90
N THR A 204 -15.79 -14.29 3.55
CA THR A 204 -17.20 -14.44 3.91
C THR A 204 -17.67 -13.32 4.84
N PHE A 205 -16.84 -12.94 5.82
CA PHE A 205 -17.11 -11.79 6.68
C PHE A 205 -17.28 -10.50 5.86
N LEU A 206 -16.44 -10.26 4.85
CA LEU A 206 -16.58 -9.09 3.97
C LEU A 206 -17.87 -9.13 3.15
N GLU A 207 -18.27 -10.29 2.63
CA GLU A 207 -19.54 -10.45 1.87
C GLU A 207 -20.78 -10.03 2.66
N GLU A 208 -20.75 -10.20 3.98
CA GLU A 208 -21.84 -9.88 4.91
C GLU A 208 -21.81 -8.44 5.44
N ASN A 209 -20.67 -7.75 5.35
CA ASN A 209 -20.42 -6.54 6.14
C ASN A 209 -19.92 -5.33 5.35
N ILE A 210 -19.37 -5.51 4.14
CA ILE A 210 -18.66 -4.44 3.43
C ILE A 210 -19.55 -3.24 3.07
N GLU A 211 -20.81 -3.48 2.72
CA GLU A 211 -21.76 -2.42 2.33
C GLU A 211 -22.07 -1.48 3.50
N LYS A 212 -22.06 -2.00 4.74
CA LYS A 212 -22.28 -1.21 5.96
C LYS A 212 -21.26 -0.09 6.12
N LEU A 213 -20.03 -0.29 5.63
CA LEU A 213 -18.96 0.71 5.69
C LEU A 213 -19.15 1.84 4.67
N LEU A 214 -19.97 1.61 3.64
CA LEU A 214 -20.27 2.54 2.56
C LEU A 214 -21.55 3.35 2.81
N GLU A 215 -22.27 3.05 3.88
CA GLU A 215 -23.42 3.80 4.35
C GLU A 215 -23.01 5.14 4.99
N GLU A 216 -23.97 6.04 5.15
CA GLU A 216 -23.74 7.32 5.84
C GLU A 216 -23.31 7.07 7.30
N GLU A 217 -22.17 7.65 7.67
CA GLU A 217 -21.48 7.38 8.95
C GLU A 217 -21.14 5.90 9.19
N GLY A 218 -21.07 5.07 8.15
CA GLY A 218 -20.84 3.62 8.25
C GLY A 218 -19.58 3.27 9.05
N ILE A 219 -18.48 3.98 8.81
CA ILE A 219 -17.22 3.84 9.57
C ILE A 219 -17.42 4.08 11.07
N ARG A 220 -18.19 5.12 11.44
CA ARG A 220 -18.45 5.48 12.84
C ARG A 220 -19.36 4.45 13.51
N LYS A 221 -20.43 4.05 12.81
CA LYS A 221 -21.46 3.12 13.32
C LYS A 221 -20.95 1.69 13.46
N HIS A 222 -20.03 1.28 12.59
CA HIS A 222 -19.52 -0.09 12.49
C HIS A 222 -18.02 -0.17 12.77
N PHE A 223 -17.65 0.37 13.93
CA PHE A 223 -16.25 0.47 14.31
C PHE A 223 -15.58 -0.91 14.47
N GLU A 224 -16.30 -1.88 15.03
CA GLU A 224 -15.84 -3.26 15.19
C GLU A 224 -15.46 -3.91 13.85
N ILE A 225 -16.19 -3.59 12.78
CA ILE A 225 -15.89 -4.05 11.42
C ILE A 225 -14.58 -3.42 10.93
N CYS A 226 -14.42 -2.11 11.16
CA CYS A 226 -13.18 -1.39 10.80
C CYS A 226 -11.96 -1.95 11.53
N GLN A 227 -12.09 -2.23 12.83
CA GLN A 227 -11.03 -2.81 13.64
C GLN A 227 -10.66 -4.21 13.16
N HIS A 228 -11.66 -5.07 12.92
CA HIS A 228 -11.40 -6.43 12.41
C HIS A 228 -10.71 -6.41 11.04
N ILE A 229 -11.11 -5.50 10.14
CA ILE A 229 -10.46 -5.30 8.84
C ILE A 229 -9.01 -4.87 9.02
N ALA A 230 -8.72 -3.89 9.87
CA ALA A 230 -7.37 -3.38 10.10
C ALA A 230 -6.45 -4.49 10.65
N GLU A 231 -6.87 -5.18 11.71
CA GLU A 231 -6.11 -6.26 12.36
C GLU A 231 -5.83 -7.40 11.38
N THR A 232 -6.85 -7.84 10.64
CA THR A 232 -6.74 -8.97 9.71
C THR A 232 -5.81 -8.63 8.55
N ASN A 233 -5.95 -7.44 7.96
CA ASN A 233 -5.06 -6.98 6.90
C ASN A 233 -3.60 -6.92 7.36
N CYS A 234 -3.33 -6.29 8.50
CA CYS A 234 -1.96 -6.19 9.03
C CYS A 234 -1.36 -7.56 9.32
N ARG A 235 -2.14 -8.48 9.91
CA ARG A 235 -1.72 -9.86 10.17
C ARG A 235 -1.34 -10.59 8.87
N ILE A 236 -2.22 -10.57 7.87
CA ILE A 236 -1.99 -11.22 6.58
C ILE A 236 -0.72 -10.68 5.93
N LYS A 237 -0.59 -9.35 5.85
CA LYS A 237 0.56 -8.72 5.22
C LYS A 237 1.86 -8.99 5.97
N TYR A 238 1.82 -8.91 7.30
CA TYR A 238 2.99 -9.20 8.15
C TYR A 238 3.49 -10.64 7.96
N GLU A 239 2.59 -11.62 7.93
CA GLU A 239 2.97 -13.03 7.74
C GLU A 239 3.69 -13.29 6.41
N VAL A 240 3.38 -12.49 5.38
CA VAL A 240 4.07 -12.55 4.08
C VAL A 240 5.42 -11.83 4.15
N VAL A 241 5.45 -10.60 4.67
CA VAL A 241 6.67 -9.78 4.74
C VAL A 241 7.74 -10.44 5.62
N LYS A 242 7.34 -11.03 6.75
CA LYS A 242 8.25 -11.75 7.67
C LYS A 242 8.99 -12.90 6.98
N LYS A 243 8.32 -13.57 6.03
CA LYS A 243 8.86 -14.73 5.30
C LYS A 243 9.64 -14.32 4.05
N ASP A 244 9.31 -13.19 3.43
CA ASP A 244 10.00 -12.69 2.24
C ASP A 244 9.94 -11.15 2.15
N GLU A 245 10.80 -10.48 2.92
CA GLU A 245 10.84 -9.01 2.96
C GLU A 245 11.16 -8.41 1.58
N ARG A 246 12.03 -9.03 0.79
CA ARG A 246 12.56 -8.43 -0.45
C ARG A 246 11.80 -8.81 -1.71
N GLU A 247 10.66 -9.49 -1.58
CA GLU A 247 9.85 -9.94 -2.73
C GLU A 247 10.66 -10.80 -3.70
N SER A 248 11.42 -11.75 -3.17
CA SER A 248 12.23 -12.68 -3.95
C SER A 248 11.40 -13.82 -4.54
N ASN A 249 10.32 -14.22 -3.86
CA ASN A 249 9.35 -15.22 -4.33
C ASN A 249 7.99 -15.04 -3.64
N LEU A 250 7.82 -15.51 -2.40
CA LEU A 250 6.54 -15.53 -1.70
C LEU A 250 5.84 -14.17 -1.67
N ARG A 251 6.54 -13.06 -1.40
CA ARG A 251 5.87 -11.75 -1.30
C ARG A 251 5.30 -11.26 -2.64
N GLN A 252 5.63 -11.92 -3.76
CA GLN A 252 4.97 -11.66 -5.04
C GLN A 252 3.46 -11.87 -4.97
N ILE A 253 2.96 -12.70 -4.04
CA ILE A 253 1.53 -12.96 -3.90
C ILE A 253 0.71 -11.70 -3.60
N LEU A 254 1.33 -10.68 -2.99
CA LEU A 254 0.70 -9.38 -2.77
C LEU A 254 0.42 -8.63 -4.09
N ASN A 255 0.95 -9.10 -5.22
CA ASN A 255 0.67 -8.56 -6.56
C ASN A 255 -0.54 -9.24 -7.23
N LEU A 256 -1.36 -10.01 -6.51
CA LEU A 256 -2.64 -10.51 -7.01
C LEU A 256 -3.46 -9.34 -7.59
N GLY A 257 -3.93 -9.45 -8.83
CA GLY A 257 -4.63 -8.39 -9.58
C GLY A 257 -3.77 -7.22 -10.07
N HIS A 258 -2.55 -7.04 -9.55
CA HIS A 258 -1.72 -5.87 -9.86
C HIS A 258 -1.06 -5.91 -11.22
N THR A 259 -0.91 -7.08 -11.84
CA THR A 259 -0.30 -7.19 -13.17
C THR A 259 -1.10 -6.39 -14.18
N VAL A 260 -2.41 -6.60 -14.26
CA VAL A 260 -3.30 -5.79 -15.10
C VAL A 260 -3.63 -4.45 -14.42
N GLY A 261 -3.86 -4.43 -13.11
CA GLY A 261 -4.21 -3.21 -12.40
C GLY A 261 -3.23 -2.06 -12.64
N ARG A 262 -1.92 -2.30 -12.59
CA ARG A 262 -0.91 -1.25 -12.84
C ARG A 262 -0.89 -0.74 -14.28
N ALA A 263 -1.20 -1.61 -15.24
CA ALA A 263 -1.36 -1.19 -16.63
C ALA A 263 -2.56 -0.24 -16.75
N ILE A 264 -3.68 -0.57 -16.11
CA ILE A 264 -4.89 0.26 -16.08
C ILE A 264 -4.64 1.60 -15.38
N GLU A 265 -3.97 1.62 -14.21
CA GLU A 265 -3.60 2.86 -13.52
C GLU A 265 -2.86 3.80 -14.46
N THR A 266 -1.85 3.28 -15.15
CA THR A 266 -1.00 4.08 -16.03
C THR A 266 -1.75 4.55 -17.28
N LEU A 267 -2.56 3.68 -17.90
CA LEU A 267 -3.34 4.02 -19.09
C LEU A 267 -4.44 5.04 -18.79
N SER A 268 -5.00 5.01 -17.57
CA SER A 268 -5.97 6.01 -17.12
C SER A 268 -5.36 7.38 -16.80
N GLY A 269 -4.04 7.56 -16.95
CA GLY A 269 -3.37 8.79 -16.54
C GLY A 269 -3.46 9.06 -15.04
N TYR A 270 -3.68 8.02 -14.23
CA TYR A 270 -3.95 8.10 -12.78
C TYR A 270 -5.28 8.76 -12.39
N ASP A 271 -6.25 8.84 -13.31
CA ASP A 271 -7.62 9.28 -12.99
C ASP A 271 -8.41 8.20 -12.22
N LEU A 272 -8.11 6.92 -12.49
CA LEU A 272 -8.59 5.82 -11.67
C LEU A 272 -7.74 5.72 -10.40
N LEU A 273 -8.42 5.57 -9.25
CA LEU A 273 -7.73 5.28 -8.01
C LEU A 273 -7.13 3.88 -8.05
N HIS A 274 -6.05 3.68 -7.30
CA HIS A 274 -5.33 2.41 -7.18
C HIS A 274 -6.25 1.19 -7.00
N GLY A 275 -7.13 1.22 -6.00
CA GLY A 275 -8.08 0.16 -5.70
C GLY A 275 -9.12 -0.09 -6.79
N GLN A 276 -9.47 0.93 -7.59
CA GLN A 276 -10.34 0.74 -8.76
C GLN A 276 -9.61 -0.08 -9.83
N ALA A 277 -8.34 0.24 -10.09
CA ALA A 277 -7.54 -0.49 -11.05
C ALA A 277 -7.20 -1.91 -10.56
N VAL A 278 -6.91 -2.09 -9.27
CA VAL A 278 -6.72 -3.40 -8.64
C VAL A 278 -8.00 -4.24 -8.74
N ALA A 279 -9.18 -3.66 -8.51
CA ALA A 279 -10.45 -4.38 -8.65
C ALA A 279 -10.69 -4.90 -10.07
N ILE A 280 -10.46 -4.08 -11.10
CA ILE A 280 -10.55 -4.52 -12.50
C ILE A 280 -9.50 -5.61 -12.78
N GLY A 281 -8.27 -5.41 -12.31
CA GLY A 281 -7.21 -6.40 -12.48
C GLY A 281 -7.51 -7.73 -11.78
N MET A 282 -8.14 -7.70 -10.61
CA MET A 282 -8.62 -8.87 -9.88
C MET A 282 -9.73 -9.58 -10.65
N ALA A 283 -10.73 -8.85 -11.16
CA ALA A 283 -11.81 -9.40 -11.96
C ALA A 283 -11.29 -10.15 -13.20
N MET A 284 -10.29 -9.61 -13.89
CA MET A 284 -9.63 -10.31 -14.99
C MET A 284 -8.86 -11.54 -14.49
N GLN A 285 -8.14 -11.40 -13.38
CA GLN A 285 -7.27 -12.46 -12.90
C GLN A 285 -8.07 -13.68 -12.41
N VAL A 286 -9.24 -13.49 -11.79
CA VAL A 286 -10.11 -14.62 -11.39
C VAL A 286 -10.69 -15.32 -12.61
N LYS A 287 -11.00 -14.61 -13.69
CA LYS A 287 -11.48 -15.21 -14.96
C LYS A 287 -10.39 -15.97 -15.69
N ILE A 288 -9.15 -15.48 -15.64
CA ILE A 288 -7.98 -16.24 -16.10
C ILE A 288 -7.79 -17.50 -15.23
N GLY A 289 -7.89 -17.37 -13.90
CA GLY A 289 -7.80 -18.49 -12.96
C GLY A 289 -8.86 -19.56 -13.21
N GLU A 290 -10.11 -19.14 -13.52
CA GLU A 290 -11.23 -20.02 -13.86
C GLU A 290 -10.89 -20.89 -15.08
N LYS A 291 -10.38 -20.26 -16.15
CA LYS A 291 -9.95 -20.97 -17.37
C LYS A 291 -8.78 -21.93 -17.14
N LEU A 292 -7.91 -21.62 -16.19
CA LEU A 292 -6.79 -22.48 -15.79
C LEU A 292 -7.21 -23.59 -14.81
N GLY A 293 -8.45 -23.60 -14.34
CA GLY A 293 -8.97 -24.57 -13.38
C GLY A 293 -8.44 -24.38 -11.96
N TYR A 294 -7.99 -23.17 -11.60
CA TYR A 294 -7.50 -22.86 -10.26
C TYR A 294 -8.60 -22.41 -9.30
N ILE A 295 -9.70 -21.94 -9.85
CA ILE A 295 -10.88 -21.46 -9.14
C ILE A 295 -12.12 -21.89 -9.95
N THR A 296 -13.22 -22.16 -9.26
CA THR A 296 -14.51 -22.45 -9.90
C THR A 296 -15.17 -21.18 -10.44
N LYS A 297 -16.15 -21.32 -11.33
CA LYS A 297 -16.92 -20.18 -11.82
C LYS A 297 -17.66 -19.50 -10.67
N GLU A 298 -18.22 -20.26 -9.75
CA GLU A 298 -18.96 -19.76 -8.60
C GLU A 298 -18.07 -18.93 -7.67
N GLU A 299 -16.85 -19.38 -7.40
CA GLU A 299 -15.88 -18.62 -6.62
C GLU A 299 -15.44 -17.34 -7.35
N ALA A 300 -15.18 -17.40 -8.67
CA ALA A 300 -14.82 -16.22 -9.46
C ALA A 300 -15.94 -15.17 -9.45
N ASP A 301 -17.20 -15.60 -9.58
CA ASP A 301 -18.37 -14.73 -9.54
C ASP A 301 -18.57 -14.11 -8.14
N ARG A 302 -18.26 -14.83 -7.05
CA ARG A 302 -18.24 -14.28 -5.67
C ARG A 302 -17.22 -13.16 -5.52
N VAL A 303 -15.99 -13.35 -6.01
CA VAL A 303 -14.94 -12.32 -5.93
C VAL A 303 -15.37 -11.04 -6.66
N ILE A 304 -15.88 -11.17 -7.88
CA ILE A 304 -16.38 -10.04 -8.68
C ILE A 304 -17.53 -9.33 -7.95
N ALA A 305 -18.52 -10.08 -7.47
CA ALA A 305 -19.66 -9.51 -6.75
C ALA A 305 -19.24 -8.76 -5.48
N LEU A 306 -18.20 -9.23 -4.77
CA LEU A 306 -17.70 -8.55 -3.58
C LEU A 306 -17.03 -7.21 -3.91
N PHE A 307 -16.28 -7.11 -5.01
CA PHE A 307 -15.76 -5.82 -5.50
C PHE A 307 -16.89 -4.86 -5.87
N GLU A 308 -17.95 -5.35 -6.53
CA GLU A 308 -19.12 -4.55 -6.88
C GLU A 308 -19.87 -4.04 -5.63
N LYS A 309 -20.06 -4.90 -4.62
CA LYS A 309 -20.60 -4.50 -3.29
C LYS A 309 -19.74 -3.45 -2.60
N ALA A 310 -18.42 -3.48 -2.83
CA ALA A 310 -17.51 -2.45 -2.33
C ALA A 310 -17.58 -1.12 -3.13
N GLY A 311 -18.42 -1.04 -4.17
CA GLY A 311 -18.53 0.12 -5.05
C GLY A 311 -17.33 0.29 -6.00
N LEU A 312 -16.64 -0.81 -6.32
CA LEU A 312 -15.47 -0.80 -7.20
C LEU A 312 -15.82 -1.31 -8.61
N PRO A 313 -15.16 -0.78 -9.66
CA PRO A 313 -15.35 -1.28 -11.01
C PRO A 313 -14.67 -2.65 -11.18
N THR A 314 -15.34 -3.53 -11.93
CA THR A 314 -14.87 -4.89 -12.26
C THR A 314 -14.65 -5.10 -13.76
N LYS A 315 -14.87 -4.05 -14.57
CA LYS A 315 -14.78 -4.06 -16.03
C LYS A 315 -13.80 -3.01 -16.53
N LEU A 316 -13.29 -3.20 -17.75
CA LEU A 316 -12.45 -2.19 -18.37
C LEU A 316 -13.27 -0.94 -18.70
N PRO A 317 -12.71 0.26 -18.53
CA PRO A 317 -13.32 1.47 -19.09
C PRO A 317 -13.50 1.33 -20.61
N GLU A 318 -14.64 1.81 -21.12
CA GLU A 318 -15.01 1.64 -22.54
C GLU A 318 -13.98 2.26 -23.50
N GLU A 319 -13.33 3.33 -23.07
CA GLU A 319 -12.30 4.06 -23.80
C GLU A 319 -10.96 3.33 -23.88
N MET A 320 -10.69 2.34 -23.04
CA MET A 320 -9.40 1.66 -22.95
C MET A 320 -9.43 0.34 -23.73
N SER A 321 -8.74 0.24 -24.86
CA SER A 321 -8.74 -0.98 -25.69
C SER A 321 -7.95 -2.13 -25.05
N THR A 322 -8.33 -3.37 -25.36
CA THR A 322 -7.56 -4.57 -24.96
C THR A 322 -6.11 -4.50 -25.45
N GLU A 323 -5.91 -3.99 -26.66
CA GLU A 323 -4.58 -3.82 -27.26
C GLU A 323 -3.71 -2.90 -26.42
N GLU A 324 -4.23 -1.75 -25.99
CA GLU A 324 -3.48 -0.81 -25.13
C GLU A 324 -3.09 -1.45 -23.81
N VAL A 325 -4.00 -2.21 -23.17
CA VAL A 325 -3.71 -2.94 -21.93
C VAL A 325 -2.60 -3.96 -22.15
N VAL A 326 -2.72 -4.81 -23.18
CA VAL A 326 -1.73 -5.85 -23.50
C VAL A 326 -0.37 -5.21 -23.81
N GLN A 327 -0.31 -4.20 -24.67
CA GLN A 327 0.93 -3.48 -24.97
C GLN A 327 1.54 -2.89 -23.70
N LYS A 328 0.72 -2.29 -22.83
CA LYS A 328 1.21 -1.70 -21.58
C LYS A 328 1.83 -2.76 -20.67
N LEU A 329 1.20 -3.93 -20.55
CA LEU A 329 1.75 -5.05 -19.78
C LEU A 329 3.15 -5.47 -20.23
N TYR A 330 3.44 -5.42 -21.54
CA TYR A 330 4.77 -5.78 -22.09
C TYR A 330 5.79 -4.65 -22.05
N THR A 331 5.35 -3.40 -21.94
CA THR A 331 6.24 -2.26 -21.65
C THR A 331 6.59 -2.11 -20.17
N ASP A 332 5.82 -2.73 -19.27
CA ASP A 332 6.11 -2.78 -17.83
C ASP A 332 7.29 -3.74 -17.55
N LYS A 333 8.25 -3.25 -16.76
CA LYS A 333 9.52 -3.93 -16.49
C LYS A 333 9.41 -5.14 -15.55
N LYS A 334 8.20 -5.51 -15.10
CA LYS A 334 7.96 -6.83 -14.48
C LYS A 334 8.19 -7.99 -15.46
N VAL A 335 8.27 -7.70 -16.76
CA VAL A 335 8.68 -8.65 -17.79
C VAL A 335 10.15 -9.05 -17.59
N ARG A 336 10.38 -10.20 -16.94
CA ARG A 336 11.68 -10.89 -16.99
C ARG A 336 11.70 -11.74 -18.24
N GLN A 337 12.69 -11.53 -19.11
CA GLN A 337 12.91 -12.34 -20.32
C GLN A 337 11.72 -12.33 -21.32
N GLY A 338 10.97 -11.23 -21.42
CA GLY A 338 9.88 -11.11 -22.40
C GLY A 338 8.56 -11.80 -21.98
N LYS A 339 8.48 -12.38 -20.78
CA LYS A 339 7.26 -13.03 -20.29
C LYS A 339 6.65 -12.31 -19.08
N ILE A 340 5.34 -12.02 -19.15
CA ILE A 340 4.57 -11.46 -18.04
C ILE A 340 4.23 -12.59 -17.06
N ARG A 341 4.47 -12.36 -15.77
CA ARG A 341 4.11 -13.30 -14.72
C ARG A 341 2.87 -12.86 -13.95
N PHE A 342 2.01 -13.83 -13.68
CA PHE A 342 0.78 -13.67 -12.90
C PHE A 342 0.84 -14.54 -11.65
N VAL A 343 0.18 -14.07 -10.60
CA VAL A 343 -0.12 -14.84 -9.37
C VAL A 343 -1.58 -15.24 -9.45
N PHE A 344 -1.93 -16.42 -8.94
CA PHE A 344 -3.32 -16.87 -8.88
C PHE A 344 -3.70 -17.37 -7.49
N GLU A 345 -4.98 -17.29 -7.19
CA GLU A 345 -5.58 -18.03 -6.08
C GLU A 345 -5.82 -19.51 -6.43
N GLU A 346 -5.98 -20.36 -5.43
CA GLU A 346 -6.36 -21.77 -5.55
C GLU A 346 -7.61 -22.04 -4.69
N GLY A 347 -8.73 -21.55 -5.22
CA GLY A 347 -9.94 -21.22 -4.46
C GLY A 347 -9.77 -19.97 -3.59
N ILE A 348 -10.86 -19.49 -3.02
CA ILE A 348 -10.85 -18.31 -2.15
C ILE A 348 -10.10 -18.62 -0.85
N GLY A 349 -9.22 -17.71 -0.44
CA GLY A 349 -8.47 -17.80 0.82
C GLY A 349 -7.13 -18.53 0.71
N ARG A 350 -6.71 -18.92 -0.50
CA ARG A 350 -5.45 -19.62 -0.72
C ARG A 350 -4.79 -19.18 -2.03
N ILE A 351 -3.46 -19.17 -2.05
CA ILE A 351 -2.69 -18.91 -3.25
C ILE A 351 -2.19 -20.19 -3.90
N LYS A 352 -2.23 -20.20 -5.24
CA LYS A 352 -1.60 -21.22 -6.05
C LYS A 352 -0.08 -21.19 -5.91
N ARG A 353 0.47 -22.29 -5.42
CA ARG A 353 1.91 -22.59 -5.50
C ARG A 353 2.13 -23.62 -6.59
N HIS A 354 3.05 -23.34 -7.52
CA HIS A 354 3.35 -24.22 -8.64
C HIS A 354 4.39 -25.28 -8.23
N GLU A 355 4.51 -26.35 -9.02
CA GLU A 355 5.36 -27.53 -8.72
C GLU A 355 6.83 -27.17 -8.55
N ASP A 356 7.30 -26.14 -9.25
CA ASP A 356 8.66 -25.59 -9.15
C ASP A 356 8.89 -24.72 -7.89
N GLY A 357 7.88 -24.61 -7.04
CA GLY A 357 7.89 -23.82 -5.81
C GLY A 357 7.68 -22.31 -6.02
N ASN A 358 7.46 -21.85 -7.26
CA ASN A 358 7.12 -20.46 -7.55
C ASN A 358 5.65 -20.16 -7.25
N TYR A 359 5.38 -18.90 -6.92
CA TYR A 359 4.02 -18.37 -6.73
C TYR A 359 3.49 -17.61 -7.94
N SER A 360 4.28 -17.55 -9.01
CA SER A 360 3.87 -16.89 -10.24
C SER A 360 4.27 -17.69 -11.48
N ILE A 361 3.42 -17.63 -12.51
CA ILE A 361 3.62 -18.29 -13.81
C ILE A 361 3.56 -17.29 -14.94
N ALA A 362 4.31 -17.60 -16.00
CA ALA A 362 4.18 -16.88 -17.26
C ALA A 362 2.96 -17.37 -18.04
N LEU A 363 2.24 -16.44 -18.68
CA LEU A 363 1.16 -16.75 -19.60
C LEU A 363 1.49 -16.23 -20.99
N GLU A 364 0.99 -16.93 -22.01
CA GLU A 364 1.15 -16.52 -23.41
C GLU A 364 0.24 -15.32 -23.72
N GLU A 365 0.76 -14.38 -24.53
CA GLU A 365 0.06 -13.13 -24.85
C GLU A 365 -1.34 -13.36 -25.43
N GLU A 366 -1.47 -14.29 -26.37
CA GLU A 366 -2.74 -14.59 -27.03
C GLU A 366 -3.82 -15.03 -26.04
N PHE A 367 -3.43 -15.81 -25.01
CA PHE A 367 -4.33 -16.25 -23.96
C PHE A 367 -4.78 -15.09 -23.06
N ILE A 368 -3.86 -14.20 -22.69
CA ILE A 368 -4.16 -12.98 -21.92
C ILE A 368 -5.13 -12.10 -22.72
N ARG A 369 -4.78 -11.79 -23.97
CA ARG A 369 -5.55 -10.95 -24.89
C ARG A 369 -6.98 -11.45 -25.06
N LYS A 370 -7.14 -12.73 -25.42
CA LYS A 370 -8.46 -13.34 -25.59
C LYS A 370 -9.29 -13.27 -24.30
N THR A 371 -8.67 -13.49 -23.15
CA THR A 371 -9.39 -13.42 -21.88
C THR A 371 -9.82 -12.00 -21.54
N ILE A 372 -8.97 -10.99 -21.80
CA ILE A 372 -9.34 -9.58 -21.62
C ILE A 372 -10.51 -9.19 -22.53
N ASP A 373 -10.52 -9.63 -23.78
CA ASP A 373 -11.62 -9.35 -24.73
C ASP A 373 -12.96 -9.98 -24.28
N GLU A 374 -12.92 -11.16 -23.67
CA GLU A 374 -14.13 -11.86 -23.19
C GLU A 374 -14.75 -11.22 -21.93
N VAL A 375 -13.96 -10.49 -21.13
CA VAL A 375 -14.37 -9.94 -19.83
C VAL A 375 -14.47 -8.41 -19.82
N ARG A 376 -14.32 -7.77 -20.98
CA ARG A 376 -14.34 -6.31 -21.15
C ARG A 376 -15.63 -5.68 -20.59
#